data_AF-A0A8T4LU15-F1
#
_entry.id   AF-A0A8T4LU15-F1
#
_cell.length_a   1.000
_cell.length_b   1.000
_cell.length_c   1.000
_cell.angle_alpha   90.00
_cell.angle_beta   90.00
_cell.angle_gamma   90.00
#
_symmetry.space_group_name_H-M   'P 1'
#
loop_
_entity.id
_entity.type
_entity.pdbx_description
1 polymer ?
#
loop_
_entity_poly.entity_id
_entity_poly.type
_entity_poly.pdbx_seq_one_letter_code
_entity_poly.pdbx_strand_id
1 'polypeptide(L)'
;AVTIILVKNVQVDDNSETVKQIQQIILEEISTNPELRTAVLNCDSNSCNKAGISSNSRSLNNSISSLMPPEYNYEFTVCLLDEICTLSNSPGYYTKGDIYADEVSVAATLEIAPDPKKLRLFMWLKE
;
A
#
# COMPACT_ATOMS: atom_id res chain seq x y z
N ALA A 1 -26.75 -12.44 -39.94
CA ALA A 1 -25.75 -13.30 -39.27
C ALA A 1 -25.71 -12.88 -37.81
N VAL A 2 -25.87 -13.82 -36.87
CA VAL A 2 -25.85 -13.54 -35.43
C VAL A 2 -24.51 -14.05 -34.90
N THR A 3 -23.66 -13.13 -34.47
CA THR A 3 -22.37 -13.45 -33.87
C THR A 3 -22.58 -13.70 -32.38
N ILE A 4 -22.41 -14.94 -31.94
CA ILE A 4 -22.42 -15.30 -30.52
C ILE A 4 -20.96 -15.29 -30.06
N ILE A 5 -20.65 -14.37 -29.13
CA ILE A 5 -19.34 -14.30 -28.49
C ILE A 5 -19.40 -15.18 -27.24
N LEU A 6 -18.69 -16.29 -27.26
CA LEU A 6 -18.46 -17.14 -26.09
C LEU A 6 -17.29 -16.56 -25.29
N VAL A 7 -17.60 -15.81 -24.25
CA VAL A 7 -16.60 -15.41 -23.25
C VAL A 7 -16.36 -16.62 -22.34
N LYS A 8 -15.19 -17.26 -22.47
CA LYS A 8 -14.71 -18.20 -21.46
C LYS A 8 -14.48 -17.42 -20.18
N ASN A 9 -15.40 -17.56 -19.22
CA ASN A 9 -15.19 -17.06 -17.86
C ASN A 9 -14.15 -17.98 -17.21
N VAL A 10 -12.87 -17.65 -17.40
CA VAL A 10 -11.80 -18.23 -16.59
C VAL A 10 -12.04 -17.67 -15.20
N GLN A 11 -12.58 -18.51 -14.30
CA GLN A 11 -12.55 -18.21 -12.88
C GLN A 11 -11.08 -18.26 -12.45
N VAL A 12 -10.38 -17.14 -12.64
CA VAL A 12 -9.19 -16.82 -11.86
C VAL A 12 -9.71 -16.73 -10.43
N ASP A 13 -9.17 -17.53 -9.51
CA ASP A 13 -9.51 -17.44 -8.08
C ASP A 13 -9.44 -15.96 -7.68
N ASP A 14 -10.60 -15.38 -7.40
CA ASP A 14 -10.77 -13.94 -7.24
C ASP A 14 -10.33 -13.54 -5.83
N ASN A 15 -9.04 -13.72 -5.55
CA ASN A 15 -8.39 -13.29 -4.31
C ASN A 15 -8.45 -11.76 -4.15
N SER A 16 -8.97 -11.03 -5.14
CA SER A 16 -9.08 -9.56 -5.11
C SER A 16 -9.90 -9.07 -3.93
N GLU A 17 -10.97 -9.78 -3.54
CA GLU A 17 -11.80 -9.39 -2.39
C GLU A 17 -11.02 -9.54 -1.08
N THR A 18 -10.35 -10.67 -0.89
CA THR A 18 -9.50 -10.92 0.28
C THR A 18 -8.36 -9.92 0.37
N VAL A 19 -7.66 -9.69 -0.74
CA VAL A 19 -6.57 -8.70 -0.84
C VAL A 19 -7.07 -7.31 -0.47
N LYS A 20 -8.22 -6.92 -1.01
CA LYS A 20 -8.84 -5.62 -0.71
C LYS A 20 -9.18 -5.49 0.77
N GLN A 21 -9.76 -6.52 1.39
CA GLN A 21 -10.07 -6.50 2.82
C GLN A 21 -8.80 -6.35 3.68
N ILE A 22 -7.72 -7.06 3.34
CA ILE A 22 -6.43 -6.92 4.03
C ILE A 22 -5.88 -5.49 3.90
N GLN A 23 -5.87 -4.94 2.68
CA GLN A 23 -5.41 -3.56 2.44
C GLN A 23 -6.26 -2.56 3.23
N GLN A 24 -7.58 -2.72 3.26
CA GLN A 24 -8.47 -1.85 4.02
C GLN A 24 -8.17 -1.87 5.51
N ILE A 25 -8.01 -3.05 6.12
CA ILE A 25 -7.68 -3.18 7.55
C ILE A 25 -6.36 -2.46 7.88
N ILE A 26 -5.33 -2.68 7.05
CA ILE A 26 -4.01 -2.08 7.26
C ILE A 26 -4.07 -0.55 7.11
N LEU A 27 -4.72 -0.06 6.05
CA LEU A 27 -4.83 1.37 5.78
C LEU A 27 -5.72 2.07 6.82
N GLU A 28 -6.75 1.40 7.31
CA GLU A 28 -7.60 1.89 8.40
C GLU A 28 -6.81 2.04 9.70
N GLU A 29 -6.01 1.04 10.09
CA GLU A 29 -5.12 1.13 11.25
C GLU A 29 -4.17 2.32 11.13
N ILE A 30 -3.54 2.51 9.96
CA ILE A 30 -2.65 3.66 9.70
C ILE A 30 -3.40 4.99 9.82
N SER A 31 -4.65 5.05 9.35
CA SER A 31 -5.46 6.27 9.34
C SER A 31 -6.09 6.63 10.68
N THR A 32 -6.29 5.65 11.56
CA THR A 32 -6.95 5.81 12.86
C THR A 32 -5.94 5.97 14.00
N ASN A 33 -4.77 5.35 13.88
CA ASN A 33 -3.71 5.40 14.87
C ASN A 33 -2.92 6.73 14.79
N PRO A 34 -2.96 7.60 15.84
CA PRO A 34 -2.30 8.90 15.81
C PRO A 34 -0.79 8.83 15.59
N GLU A 35 -0.12 7.78 16.08
CA GLU A 35 1.32 7.60 15.93
C GLU A 35 1.68 7.26 14.48
N LEU A 36 0.92 6.35 13.86
CA LEU A 36 1.13 5.96 12.46
C LEU A 36 0.81 7.12 11.51
N ARG A 37 -0.26 7.88 11.76
CA ARG A 37 -0.56 9.11 11.03
C ARG A 37 0.60 10.11 11.10
N THR A 38 1.14 10.31 12.30
CA THR A 38 2.27 11.21 12.51
C THR A 38 3.51 10.71 11.79
N ALA A 39 3.73 9.39 11.77
CA ALA A 39 4.80 8.76 11.01
C ALA A 39 4.65 9.01 9.51
N VAL A 40 3.44 8.91 8.94
CA VAL A 40 3.16 9.24 7.53
C VAL A 40 3.40 10.73 7.25
N LEU A 41 2.94 11.62 8.11
CA LEU A 41 3.09 13.07 7.91
C LEU A 41 4.56 13.53 8.01
N ASN A 42 5.31 13.02 8.97
CA ASN A 42 6.72 13.37 9.22
C ASN A 42 7.69 12.51 8.41
N CYS A 43 7.18 11.75 7.45
CA CYS A 43 7.96 10.92 6.59
C CYS A 43 8.54 11.72 5.42
N ASP A 44 9.86 11.87 5.34
CA ASP A 44 10.49 12.41 4.14
C ASP A 44 10.44 11.38 3.00
N SER A 45 10.03 11.81 1.80
CA SER A 45 9.84 10.92 0.64
C SER A 45 11.08 10.07 0.32
N ASN A 46 12.29 10.59 0.56
CA ASN A 46 13.54 9.82 0.34
C ASN A 46 13.84 8.78 1.43
N SER A 47 13.28 8.95 2.63
CA SER A 47 13.64 8.18 3.83
C SER A 47 12.68 7.04 4.13
N CYS A 48 11.40 7.17 3.76
CA CYS A 48 10.42 6.11 4.04
C CYS A 48 10.17 5.14 2.93
N ASN A 49 10.48 5.51 1.69
CA ASN A 49 10.38 4.59 0.56
C ASN A 49 11.48 3.50 0.62
N LYS A 50 12.31 3.52 1.67
CA LYS A 50 13.22 2.45 2.03
C LYS A 50 12.88 1.96 3.44
N ALA A 51 12.33 0.75 3.52
CA ALA A 51 11.96 0.13 4.78
C ALA A 51 13.15 0.10 5.77
N GLY A 52 12.92 0.60 6.98
CA GLY A 52 13.87 0.50 8.09
C GLY A 52 14.96 1.57 8.18
N ILE A 53 15.01 2.54 7.25
CA ILE A 53 16.00 3.64 7.27
C ILE A 53 15.67 4.71 8.31
N SER A 54 14.39 5.11 8.45
CA SER A 54 13.95 6.05 9.49
C SER A 54 13.16 5.34 10.58
N SER A 55 13.05 5.98 11.75
CA SER A 55 12.14 5.55 12.80
C SER A 55 10.69 5.47 12.29
N ASN A 56 10.26 6.46 11.50
CA ASN A 56 8.93 6.52 10.92
C ASN A 56 8.69 5.35 9.95
N SER A 57 9.64 5.06 9.05
CA SER A 57 9.51 3.94 8.12
C SER A 57 9.56 2.58 8.82
N ARG A 58 10.31 2.46 9.93
CA ARG A 58 10.32 1.26 10.76
C ARG A 58 8.98 1.06 11.47
N SER A 59 8.38 2.10 12.04
CA SER A 59 7.08 1.99 12.70
C SER A 59 5.98 1.57 11.72
N LEU A 60 5.94 2.18 10.54
CA LEU A 60 5.00 1.81 9.47
C LEU A 60 5.23 0.37 9.00
N ASN A 61 6.48 0.01 8.71
CA ASN A 61 6.82 -1.34 8.29
C ASN A 61 6.46 -2.39 9.34
N ASN A 62 6.71 -2.13 10.62
CA ASN A 62 6.38 -3.06 11.70
C ASN A 62 4.86 -3.27 11.79
N SER A 63 4.08 -2.18 11.76
CA SER A 63 2.61 -2.26 11.79
C SER A 63 2.08 -3.04 10.59
N ILE A 64 2.51 -2.70 9.37
CA ILE A 64 2.10 -3.42 8.16
C ILE A 64 2.51 -4.89 8.23
N SER A 65 3.76 -5.19 8.63
CA SER A 65 4.25 -6.56 8.74
C SER A 65 3.48 -7.43 9.74
N SER A 66 2.96 -6.84 10.82
CA SER A 66 2.18 -7.57 11.83
C SER A 66 0.77 -7.93 11.36
N LEU A 67 0.24 -7.19 10.39
CA LEU A 67 -1.09 -7.39 9.83
C LEU A 67 -1.06 -8.13 8.48
N MET A 68 0.11 -8.16 7.83
CA MET A 68 0.32 -8.82 6.55
C MET A 68 0.30 -10.34 6.71
N PRO A 69 -0.56 -11.07 5.99
CA PRO A 69 -0.52 -12.52 6.02
C PRO A 69 0.79 -13.05 5.41
N PRO A 70 1.31 -14.19 5.90
CA PRO A 70 2.61 -14.71 5.51
C PRO A 70 2.69 -15.12 4.04
N GLU A 71 1.58 -15.29 3.34
CA GLU A 71 1.49 -15.64 1.92
C GLU A 71 1.75 -14.46 0.99
N TYR A 72 1.73 -13.22 1.51
CA TYR A 72 1.87 -12.01 0.72
C TYR A 72 3.19 -11.30 0.99
N ASN A 73 3.75 -10.76 -0.09
CA ASN A 73 4.77 -9.74 -0.07
C ASN A 73 4.10 -8.37 -0.18
N TYR A 74 4.80 -7.35 0.30
CA TYR A 74 4.30 -5.99 0.21
C TYR A 74 5.43 -4.97 0.10
N GLU A 75 5.06 -3.80 -0.39
CA GLU A 75 5.84 -2.57 -0.28
C GLU A 75 4.88 -1.42 -0.02
N PHE A 76 5.35 -0.39 0.67
CA PHE A 76 4.59 0.84 0.80
C PHE A 76 5.44 2.03 0.38
N THR A 77 4.76 3.06 -0.12
CA THR A 77 5.37 4.32 -0.53
C THR A 77 4.61 5.46 0.12
N VAL A 78 5.33 6.43 0.66
CA VAL A 78 4.74 7.67 1.16
C VAL A 78 5.16 8.80 0.21
N CYS A 79 4.19 9.56 -0.26
CA CYS A 79 4.39 10.68 -1.17
C CYS A 79 3.42 11.82 -0.84
N LEU A 80 3.65 12.99 -1.42
CA LEU A 80 2.69 14.10 -1.34
C LEU A 80 1.38 13.72 -2.06
N LEU A 81 0.27 14.39 -1.73
CA LEU A 81 -1.02 14.08 -2.33
C LEU A 81 -1.03 14.20 -3.86
N ASP A 82 -0.29 15.16 -4.40
CA ASP A 82 -0.18 15.47 -5.83
C ASP A 82 0.87 14.62 -6.57
N GLU A 83 1.73 13.90 -5.83
CA GLU A 83 2.73 13.01 -6.39
C GLU A 83 2.16 11.64 -6.74
N ILE A 84 2.77 10.96 -7.71
CA ILE A 84 2.48 9.55 -7.99
C ILE A 84 3.38 8.71 -7.09
N CYS A 85 2.79 8.05 -6.09
CA CYS A 85 3.47 7.00 -5.33
C CYS A 85 3.71 5.80 -6.27
N THR A 86 4.95 5.68 -6.77
CA THR A 86 5.36 4.57 -7.63
C THR A 86 5.96 3.45 -6.80
N LEU A 87 5.58 2.21 -7.10
CA LEU A 87 6.32 1.05 -6.64
C LEU A 87 7.75 1.15 -7.18
N SER A 88 8.74 1.00 -6.31
CA SER A 88 10.15 1.03 -6.74
C SER A 88 10.36 -0.04 -7.80
N ASN A 89 11.02 0.25 -8.92
CA ASN A 89 11.34 -0.77 -9.91
C ASN A 89 12.54 -1.61 -9.44
N SER A 90 12.41 -2.38 -8.36
CA SER A 90 13.45 -3.35 -8.00
C SER A 90 13.25 -4.65 -8.80
N PRO A 91 14.34 -5.27 -9.27
CA PRO A 91 14.29 -6.52 -10.03
C PRO A 91 13.75 -7.73 -9.24
N GLY A 92 13.32 -7.55 -7.99
CA GLY A 92 12.64 -8.58 -7.18
C GLY A 92 11.11 -8.60 -7.35
N TYR A 93 10.50 -7.62 -8.03
CA TYR A 93 9.04 -7.53 -8.19
C TYR A 93 8.50 -8.19 -9.45
N TYR A 94 9.32 -8.97 -10.18
CA TYR A 94 8.87 -9.81 -11.28
C TYR A 94 8.05 -10.98 -10.74
N THR A 95 6.87 -10.66 -10.25
CA THR A 95 5.90 -11.60 -9.73
C THR A 95 5.14 -12.15 -10.92
N LYS A 96 4.93 -13.47 -10.96
CA LYS A 96 4.11 -14.11 -12.01
C LYS A 96 2.61 -13.83 -11.85
N GLY A 97 2.21 -12.82 -11.08
CA GLY A 97 0.82 -12.57 -10.68
C GLY A 97 0.47 -11.10 -10.58
N ASP A 98 -0.75 -10.84 -10.12
CA ASP A 98 -1.29 -9.50 -9.99
C ASP A 98 -0.68 -8.75 -8.80
N ILE A 99 -0.38 -7.46 -9.02
CA ILE A 99 -0.01 -6.52 -7.97
C ILE A 99 -1.24 -5.68 -7.65
N TYR A 100 -1.68 -5.77 -6.41
CA TYR A 100 -2.81 -4.99 -5.90
C TYR A 100 -2.28 -3.76 -5.19
N ALA A 101 -2.96 -2.63 -5.37
CA ALA A 101 -2.55 -1.37 -4.77
C ALA A 101 -3.76 -0.59 -4.27
N ASP A 102 -3.67 -0.10 -3.03
CA ASP A 102 -4.65 0.80 -2.43
C ASP A 102 -3.92 1.87 -1.62
N GLU A 103 -4.60 2.97 -1.31
CA GLU A 103 -3.98 4.13 -0.66
C GLU A 103 -4.88 4.81 0.36
N VAL A 104 -4.24 5.48 1.33
CA VAL A 104 -4.91 6.33 2.29
C VAL A 104 -4.25 7.69 2.36
N SER A 105 -5.06 8.74 2.41
CA SER A 105 -4.61 10.12 2.58
C SER A 105 -4.64 10.49 4.06
N VAL A 106 -3.56 11.09 4.54
CA VAL A 106 -3.39 11.56 5.92
C VAL A 106 -3.16 13.06 5.91
N ALA A 107 -3.98 13.77 6.67
CA ALA A 107 -3.86 15.22 6.89
C ALA A 107 -3.88 15.53 8.39
N ALA A 108 -3.26 16.66 8.77
CA ALA A 108 -3.35 17.23 10.10
C ALA A 108 -4.42 18.34 10.15
N THR A 109 -5.01 18.55 11.34
CA THR A 109 -6.24 19.34 11.47
C THR A 109 -6.04 20.79 11.90
N LEU A 110 -4.85 21.31 12.28
CA LEU A 110 -4.70 22.70 12.74
C LEU A 110 -3.33 23.40 12.44
N GLU A 111 -3.47 24.60 11.86
CA GLU A 111 -2.60 25.81 11.73
C GLU A 111 -1.13 25.74 11.28
N ILE A 112 -0.34 24.73 11.68
CA ILE A 112 1.02 24.51 11.14
C ILE A 112 1.16 23.01 10.92
N ALA A 113 0.44 22.54 9.90
CA ALA A 113 0.41 21.15 9.53
C ALA A 113 1.54 20.87 8.52
N PRO A 114 2.34 19.80 8.68
CA PRO A 114 3.11 19.27 7.55
C PRO A 114 2.17 18.99 6.38
N ASP A 115 2.68 19.16 5.16
CA ASP A 115 1.90 18.95 3.94
C ASP A 115 1.20 17.59 3.99
N PRO A 116 -0.10 17.52 3.60
CA PRO A 116 -0.82 16.27 3.60
C PRO A 116 -0.13 15.28 2.68
N LYS A 117 -0.12 14.02 3.11
CA LYS A 117 0.58 12.93 2.41
C LYS A 117 -0.37 11.77 2.21
N LYS A 118 -0.01 10.90 1.28
CA LYS A 118 -0.67 9.62 1.12
C LYS A 118 0.32 8.49 1.28
N LEU A 119 -0.15 7.40 1.88
CA LEU A 119 0.55 6.13 1.93
C LEU A 119 -0.15 5.19 0.96
N ARG A 120 0.63 4.67 0.00
CA ARG A 120 0.18 3.66 -0.95
C ARG A 120 0.79 2.32 -0.58
N LEU A 121 -0.05 1.30 -0.46
CA LEU A 121 0.35 -0.06 -0.13
C LEU A 121 0.20 -0.94 -1.38
N PHE A 122 1.29 -1.57 -1.77
CA PHE A 122 1.37 -2.56 -2.84
C PHE A 122 1.46 -3.95 -2.23
N MET A 123 0.69 -4.90 -2.73
CA MET A 123 0.64 -6.27 -2.22
C MET A 123 0.57 -7.28 -3.36
N TRP A 124 1.28 -8.39 -3.22
CA TRP A 124 1.32 -9.49 -4.20
C TRP A 124 1.60 -10.82 -3.50
N LEU A 125 1.21 -11.93 -4.14
CA LEU A 125 1.47 -13.27 -3.61
C LEU A 125 2.97 -13.59 -3.63
N LYS A 126 3.46 -14.28 -2.60
CA LYS A 126 4.81 -14.88 -2.58
C LYS A 126 4.89 -16.02 -3.59
N GLU A 127 6.06 -16.16 -4.20
CA GLU A 127 6.43 -17.36 -4.96
C GLU A 127 6.89 -18.49 -4.04
#